data_AF-A0A7J7XUL9-F1
#
_entry.id   AF-A0A7J7XUL9-F1
#
_cell.length_a   1.000
_cell.length_b   1.000
_cell.length_c   1.000
_cell.angle_alpha   90.00
_cell.angle_beta   90.00
_cell.angle_gamma   90.00
#
_symmetry.space_group_name_H-M   'P 1'
#
loop_
_entity.id
_entity.type
_entity.pdbx_description
1 polymer ?
#
loop_
_entity_poly.entity_id
_entity_poly.type
_entity_poly.pdbx_seq_one_letter_code
_entity_poly.pdbx_strand_id
1 'polypeptide(L)'
;MEVPTLDTGMVLMRRDTSFQLLPAMTTMHRYLKQGMSHSSFLLFEMSSASPKMMLGPLTLHPDGYLLDFLHLLCPQGPIHSILPMTFEAVKQVFQGVLERNTKRKVFLTGKMGAKLDVLLENMGRLSFGSNYSDFKGLLQAPLLGQTILTQWLIFPLKVDQLVKRWFPLQLLKNSRPKTPSGPIFYSTTFPILDSVKDTFLFLPEWTKGQVWINGFNLGRYWTKRGPQQTLYVPGPLLFPGGVLNKITLLELENVPPRPQIQFLDSPILNSTLHKTYIYSLSADTQSNSEPMKLSGH
;
A
#
# COMPACT_ATOMS: atom_id res chain seq x y z
N MET A 1 25.47 4.79 5.07
CA MET A 1 24.34 3.84 4.95
C MET A 1 23.13 4.64 4.51
N GLU A 2 22.75 4.56 3.25
CA GLU A 2 21.36 4.88 2.89
C GLU A 2 20.53 3.62 3.11
N VAL A 3 19.43 3.75 3.84
CA VAL A 3 18.39 2.72 3.83
C VAL A 3 17.85 2.70 2.40
N PRO A 4 17.87 1.56 1.68
CA PRO A 4 17.22 1.48 0.38
C PRO A 4 15.78 1.90 0.60
N THR A 5 15.31 2.92 -0.13
CA THR A 5 13.92 3.34 -0.06
C THR A 5 13.06 2.10 -0.26
N LEU A 6 12.26 1.80 0.77
CA LEU A 6 11.40 0.63 0.77
C LEU A 6 10.35 0.85 -0.30
N ASP A 7 10.66 0.42 -1.52
CA ASP A 7 9.65 0.16 -2.53
C ASP A 7 8.57 -0.69 -1.84
N THR A 8 7.33 -0.40 -2.21
CA THR A 8 6.07 -0.76 -1.53
C THR A 8 5.97 -2.24 -1.13
N GLY A 9 6.82 -3.08 -1.73
CA GLY A 9 7.13 -4.44 -1.31
C GLY A 9 6.20 -5.44 -1.97
N MET A 10 5.63 -5.05 -3.12
CA MET A 10 4.61 -5.81 -3.80
C MET A 10 5.13 -6.44 -5.09
N VAL A 11 4.69 -7.66 -5.32
CA VAL A 11 5.03 -8.46 -6.50
C VAL A 11 3.74 -9.06 -7.01
N LEU A 12 3.44 -8.83 -8.29
CA LEU A 12 2.36 -9.56 -8.97
C LEU A 12 2.97 -10.82 -9.59
N MET A 13 2.45 -11.99 -9.23
CA MET A 13 2.74 -13.24 -9.91
C MET A 13 1.57 -13.61 -10.82
N ARG A 14 1.88 -13.96 -12.07
CA ARG A 14 0.93 -14.29 -13.14
C ARG A 14 1.39 -15.57 -13.83
N ARG A 15 0.47 -16.40 -14.32
CA ARG A 15 0.86 -17.58 -15.09
C ARG A 15 1.24 -17.26 -16.54
N ASP A 16 2.31 -17.86 -17.04
CA ASP A 16 2.71 -17.84 -18.46
C ASP A 16 2.17 -19.08 -19.20
N THR A 17 2.01 -18.98 -20.52
CA THR A 17 1.47 -20.02 -21.38
C THR A 17 2.13 -20.11 -22.76
N SER A 18 3.18 -19.34 -23.04
CA SER A 18 3.64 -19.06 -24.42
C SER A 18 5.14 -19.35 -24.67
N PHE A 19 5.43 -20.62 -24.99
CA PHE A 19 6.60 -21.08 -25.76
C PHE A 19 8.04 -20.91 -25.18
N GLN A 20 9.04 -21.16 -26.03
CA GLN A 20 10.32 -21.83 -25.73
C GLN A 20 11.46 -20.97 -25.15
N LEU A 21 12.43 -21.66 -24.53
CA LEU A 21 13.60 -21.15 -23.80
C LEU A 21 14.77 -20.73 -24.71
N LEU A 22 15.48 -19.66 -24.32
CA LEU A 22 16.90 -19.44 -24.59
C LEU A 22 17.58 -18.90 -23.30
N PRO A 23 18.83 -19.29 -23.00
CA PRO A 23 19.54 -18.85 -21.80
C PRO A 23 20.27 -17.50 -21.99
N ALA A 24 20.52 -16.80 -20.89
CA ALA A 24 21.32 -15.58 -20.84
C ALA A 24 22.45 -15.70 -19.80
N MET A 25 23.58 -15.02 -20.04
CA MET A 25 24.59 -14.67 -19.02
C MET A 25 25.42 -13.47 -19.50
N THR A 26 25.54 -12.43 -18.67
CA THR A 26 26.64 -11.45 -18.73
C THR A 26 27.04 -11.03 -17.30
N THR A 27 28.34 -10.99 -17.06
CA THR A 27 29.00 -10.65 -15.78
C THR A 27 29.07 -9.14 -15.52
N MET A 28 29.15 -8.70 -14.26
CA MET A 28 29.64 -7.36 -13.90
C MET A 28 30.52 -7.36 -12.63
N HIS A 29 31.42 -6.38 -12.52
CA HIS A 29 32.54 -6.35 -11.58
C HIS A 29 32.35 -5.44 -10.35
N ARG A 30 33.25 -5.60 -9.37
CA ARG A 30 33.34 -4.98 -8.04
C ARG A 30 34.10 -3.63 -8.07
N TYR A 31 33.71 -2.63 -7.28
CA TYR A 31 34.62 -1.56 -6.77
C TYR A 31 34.21 -0.99 -5.38
N LEU A 32 35.02 -0.06 -4.84
CA LEU A 32 35.34 0.08 -3.41
C LEU A 32 34.65 1.26 -2.64
N LYS A 33 35.12 1.50 -1.41
CA LYS A 33 34.40 2.00 -0.21
C LYS A 33 34.54 3.51 0.06
N GLN A 34 33.57 4.05 0.83
CA GLN A 34 33.49 5.44 1.32
C GLN A 34 34.55 5.83 2.38
N GLY A 35 34.67 7.15 2.61
CA GLY A 35 35.03 7.70 3.92
C GLY A 35 34.63 9.17 4.09
N MET A 36 33.85 9.48 5.13
CA MET A 36 33.89 10.73 5.93
C MET A 36 33.01 10.57 7.18
N SER A 37 33.19 11.43 8.18
CA SER A 37 32.77 11.18 9.57
C SER A 37 32.31 12.43 10.33
N HIS A 38 31.95 12.20 11.59
CA HIS A 38 31.62 13.14 12.67
C HIS A 38 30.16 13.60 12.80
N SER A 39 29.83 13.83 14.07
CA SER A 39 28.50 13.77 14.67
C SER A 39 28.33 14.95 15.63
N SER A 40 27.11 15.48 15.72
CA SER A 40 26.72 16.43 16.76
C SER A 40 25.30 16.10 17.22
N PHE A 41 25.12 15.79 18.50
CA PHE A 41 23.80 15.66 19.12
C PHE A 41 23.40 16.99 19.76
N LEU A 42 22.22 17.50 19.41
CA LEU A 42 21.57 18.59 20.12
C LEU A 42 20.39 18.01 20.91
N LEU A 43 20.38 18.23 22.23
CA LEU A 43 19.18 18.01 23.05
C LEU A 43 18.16 19.08 22.68
N PHE A 44 17.00 18.67 22.16
CA PHE A 44 15.84 19.53 22.08
C PHE A 44 15.01 19.37 23.36
N GLU A 45 14.61 20.49 23.95
CA GLU A 45 13.51 20.51 24.91
C GLU A 45 12.26 19.92 24.23
N MET A 46 11.47 19.15 24.99
CA MET A 46 10.18 18.65 24.50
C MET A 46 9.19 19.81 24.43
N SER A 47 9.19 20.53 23.31
CA SER A 47 8.19 21.55 23.02
C SER A 47 6.78 20.95 23.08
N SER A 48 5.81 21.79 23.48
CA SER A 48 4.40 21.42 23.42
C SER A 48 4.02 21.01 21.99
N ALA A 49 3.14 20.02 21.87
CA ALA A 49 2.79 19.43 20.58
C ALA A 49 2.35 20.53 19.58
N SER A 50 3.01 20.58 18.42
CA SER A 50 2.69 21.56 17.37
C SER A 50 1.20 21.51 17.03
N PRO A 51 0.50 22.67 16.93
CA PRO A 51 -0.90 22.71 16.57
C PRO A 51 -1.18 21.92 15.29
N LYS A 52 -2.23 21.13 15.29
CA LYS A 52 -2.63 20.27 14.17
C LYS A 52 -3.74 20.95 13.36
N MET A 53 -3.98 20.48 12.14
CA MET A 53 -5.10 20.94 11.32
C MET A 53 -6.07 19.81 10.99
N MET A 54 -7.32 20.20 10.72
CA MET A 54 -8.39 19.33 10.27
C MET A 54 -8.88 19.80 8.89
N LEU A 55 -9.25 18.87 8.02
CA LEU A 55 -9.90 19.14 6.73
C LEU A 55 -11.06 18.15 6.55
N GLY A 56 -12.20 18.68 6.13
CA GLY A 56 -13.44 17.92 5.92
C GLY A 56 -13.34 16.83 4.84
N PRO A 57 -14.43 16.10 4.59
CA PRO A 57 -14.43 14.93 3.73
C PRO A 57 -14.02 15.27 2.29
N LEU A 58 -12.88 14.73 1.86
CA LEU A 58 -12.45 14.78 0.47
C LEU A 58 -12.90 13.51 -0.24
N THR A 59 -13.53 13.67 -1.41
CA THR A 59 -13.92 12.53 -2.26
C THR A 59 -12.78 12.19 -3.22
N LEU A 60 -12.49 10.90 -3.35
CA LEU A 60 -11.48 10.35 -4.25
C LEU A 60 -12.12 9.77 -5.51
N HIS A 61 -11.36 9.83 -6.59
CA HIS A 61 -11.75 9.31 -7.89
C HIS A 61 -10.84 8.13 -8.29
N PRO A 62 -11.37 7.08 -8.92
CA PRO A 62 -10.56 5.97 -9.40
C PRO A 62 -9.67 6.44 -10.56
N ASP A 63 -8.38 6.14 -10.48
CA ASP A 63 -7.43 6.35 -11.57
C ASP A 63 -7.32 5.11 -12.48
N GLY A 64 -7.42 3.89 -11.91
CA GLY A 64 -7.40 2.62 -12.64
C GLY A 64 -6.98 1.43 -11.77
N TYR A 65 -7.19 0.21 -12.26
CA TYR A 65 -6.73 -0.99 -11.55
C TYR A 65 -5.21 -1.14 -11.66
N LEU A 66 -4.59 -1.76 -10.66
CA LEU A 66 -3.14 -2.01 -10.64
C LEU A 66 -2.63 -2.72 -11.90
N LEU A 67 -3.46 -3.59 -12.50
CA LEU A 67 -3.13 -4.31 -13.72
C LEU A 67 -3.08 -3.43 -14.98
N ASP A 68 -3.86 -2.34 -15.03
CA ASP A 68 -3.86 -1.40 -16.16
C ASP A 68 -2.50 -0.69 -16.28
N PHE A 69 -1.82 -0.49 -15.14
CA PHE A 69 -0.53 0.16 -15.04
C PHE A 69 0.67 -0.80 -15.01
N LEU A 70 0.47 -2.10 -15.26
CA LEU A 70 1.53 -3.11 -15.08
C LEU A 70 2.81 -2.83 -15.89
N HIS A 71 2.66 -2.28 -17.11
CA HIS A 71 3.78 -1.87 -17.97
C HIS A 71 4.57 -0.67 -17.40
N LEU A 72 3.92 0.19 -16.62
CA LEU A 72 4.56 1.31 -15.91
C LEU A 72 5.17 0.89 -14.57
N LEU A 73 4.54 -0.09 -13.90
CA LEU A 73 4.99 -0.65 -12.62
C LEU A 73 6.20 -1.57 -12.77
N CYS A 74 6.28 -2.31 -13.87
CA CYS A 74 7.31 -3.31 -14.13
C CYS A 74 8.02 -3.02 -15.47
N PRO A 75 8.76 -1.89 -15.58
CA PRO A 75 9.31 -1.41 -16.86
C PRO A 75 10.45 -2.29 -17.42
N GLN A 76 10.99 -3.22 -16.62
CA GLN A 76 11.99 -4.20 -17.05
C GLN A 76 11.37 -5.51 -17.57
N GLY A 77 10.03 -5.59 -17.63
CA GLY A 77 9.31 -6.82 -17.92
C GLY A 77 9.29 -7.80 -16.73
N PRO A 78 8.55 -8.92 -16.86
CA PRO A 78 8.51 -9.96 -15.85
C PRO A 78 9.78 -10.82 -15.82
N ILE A 79 10.07 -11.39 -14.66
CA ILE A 79 11.04 -12.46 -14.47
C ILE A 79 10.31 -13.80 -14.66
N HIS A 80 10.81 -14.68 -15.54
CA HIS A 80 10.26 -16.01 -15.73
C HIS A 80 10.81 -16.99 -14.69
N SER A 81 9.97 -17.87 -14.15
CA SER A 81 10.37 -18.93 -13.22
C SER A 81 9.96 -20.32 -13.74
N ILE A 82 10.96 -21.18 -13.93
CA ILE A 82 10.86 -22.52 -14.57
C ILE A 82 10.53 -23.64 -13.55
N LEU A 83 10.14 -23.29 -12.32
CA LEU A 83 9.52 -24.26 -11.42
C LEU A 83 8.20 -24.77 -12.10
N PRO A 84 7.86 -26.08 -12.02
CA PRO A 84 7.25 -26.94 -13.08
C PRO A 84 5.90 -26.57 -13.79
N MET A 85 4.89 -27.46 -13.84
CA MET A 85 3.54 -27.51 -14.49
C MET A 85 2.86 -26.27 -15.20
N THR A 86 1.99 -26.61 -16.18
CA THR A 86 1.19 -25.78 -17.12
C THR A 86 -0.33 -25.68 -16.77
N PHE A 87 -1.05 -24.68 -17.33
CA PHE A 87 -2.48 -24.59 -17.78
C PHE A 87 -2.74 -23.12 -18.20
N GLU A 88 -3.69 -22.83 -19.08
CA GLU A 88 -3.85 -21.56 -19.85
C GLU A 88 -4.67 -20.38 -19.23
N ALA A 89 -5.79 -19.87 -19.80
CA ALA A 89 -6.40 -18.54 -19.46
C ALA A 89 -7.79 -18.46 -18.74
N VAL A 90 -7.99 -17.55 -17.74
CA VAL A 90 -9.32 -17.17 -17.19
C VAL A 90 -9.59 -15.70 -17.48
N LYS A 91 -10.85 -15.33 -17.31
CA LYS A 91 -11.31 -13.97 -17.06
C LYS A 91 -10.98 -13.55 -15.62
N GLN A 92 -10.53 -12.30 -15.46
CA GLN A 92 -9.98 -11.80 -14.20
C GLN A 92 -11.10 -11.39 -13.24
N VAL A 93 -11.25 -12.14 -12.15
CA VAL A 93 -12.19 -11.87 -11.07
C VAL A 93 -11.44 -12.07 -9.75
N PHE A 94 -11.63 -11.19 -8.79
CA PHE A 94 -11.06 -11.34 -7.45
C PHE A 94 -11.73 -12.50 -6.71
N GLN A 95 -10.96 -13.53 -6.34
CA GLN A 95 -11.46 -14.73 -5.68
C GLN A 95 -11.18 -14.75 -4.16
N GLY A 96 -10.42 -13.78 -3.63
CA GLY A 96 -10.20 -13.60 -2.19
C GLY A 96 -8.74 -13.46 -1.76
N VAL A 97 -8.56 -13.21 -0.46
CA VAL A 97 -7.25 -13.02 0.21
C VAL A 97 -6.76 -14.32 0.88
N LEU A 98 -5.45 -14.55 0.86
CA LEU A 98 -4.72 -15.53 1.68
C LEU A 98 -3.84 -14.81 2.71
N GLU A 99 -3.71 -15.38 3.91
CA GLU A 99 -2.93 -14.82 5.03
C GLU A 99 -1.99 -15.88 5.63
N ARG A 100 -0.72 -15.51 5.88
CA ARG A 100 0.39 -16.42 6.29
C ARG A 100 0.02 -17.38 7.43
N ASN A 101 -0.67 -16.89 8.45
CA ASN A 101 -0.94 -17.62 9.68
C ASN A 101 -2.39 -18.12 9.79
N THR A 102 -3.34 -17.35 9.25
CA THR A 102 -4.77 -17.43 9.53
C THR A 102 -5.60 -18.01 8.38
N LYS A 103 -5.18 -17.84 7.12
CA LYS A 103 -5.98 -18.25 5.95
C LYS A 103 -5.11 -18.77 4.81
N ARG A 104 -4.83 -20.07 4.84
CA ARG A 104 -3.94 -20.74 3.87
C ARG A 104 -4.66 -21.41 2.70
N LYS A 105 -5.99 -21.29 2.61
CA LYS A 105 -6.82 -21.87 1.54
C LYS A 105 -7.84 -20.83 1.06
N VAL A 106 -8.14 -20.87 -0.23
CA VAL A 106 -9.20 -20.10 -0.89
C VAL A 106 -9.84 -21.00 -1.94
N PHE A 107 -11.15 -20.92 -2.11
CA PHE A 107 -11.86 -21.62 -3.17
C PHE A 107 -11.82 -20.75 -4.42
N LEU A 108 -11.27 -21.28 -5.51
CA LEU A 108 -11.19 -20.59 -6.80
C LEU A 108 -12.27 -21.13 -7.72
N THR A 109 -13.05 -20.22 -8.31
CA THR A 109 -13.95 -20.51 -9.43
C THR A 109 -13.36 -19.99 -10.73
N GLY A 110 -13.50 -20.76 -11.79
CA GLY A 110 -12.95 -20.44 -13.10
C GLY A 110 -13.31 -21.51 -14.12
N LYS A 111 -13.21 -21.17 -15.41
CA LYS A 111 -13.28 -22.18 -16.46
C LYS A 111 -11.94 -22.92 -16.53
N MET A 112 -11.94 -24.13 -17.08
CA MET A 112 -10.70 -24.65 -17.67
C MET A 112 -10.21 -23.59 -18.66
N GLY A 113 -8.94 -23.28 -18.49
CA GLY A 113 -8.43 -21.93 -18.46
C GLY A 113 -6.97 -22.09 -18.06
N ALA A 114 -6.37 -21.41 -17.09
CA ALA A 114 -6.88 -20.46 -16.13
C ALA A 114 -5.77 -19.47 -15.66
N LYS A 115 -5.72 -18.25 -16.22
CA LYS A 115 -4.88 -17.10 -15.82
C LYS A 115 -5.18 -16.67 -14.39
N LEU A 116 -4.34 -17.15 -13.49
CA LEU A 116 -4.28 -16.75 -12.09
C LEU A 116 -3.29 -15.60 -11.94
N ASP A 117 -3.76 -14.46 -11.44
CA ASP A 117 -2.93 -13.34 -10.97
C ASP A 117 -2.98 -13.34 -9.43
N VAL A 118 -1.81 -13.33 -8.79
CA VAL A 118 -1.64 -13.31 -7.32
C VAL A 118 -0.81 -12.08 -6.96
N LEU A 119 -1.42 -11.10 -6.29
CA LEU A 119 -0.66 -10.00 -5.69
C LEU A 119 -0.11 -10.46 -4.34
N LEU A 120 1.21 -10.35 -4.17
CA LEU A 120 1.92 -10.66 -2.94
C LEU A 120 2.38 -9.36 -2.29
N GLU A 121 1.97 -9.14 -1.05
CA GLU A 121 2.39 -8.00 -0.24
C GLU A 121 3.43 -8.44 0.80
N ASN A 122 4.64 -7.89 0.74
CA ASN A 122 5.60 -7.99 1.82
C ASN A 122 5.14 -7.08 2.98
N MET A 123 4.56 -7.66 4.03
CA MET A 123 4.06 -6.96 5.22
C MET A 123 5.15 -6.60 6.25
N GLY A 124 6.41 -6.46 5.81
CA GLY A 124 7.56 -6.22 6.68
C GLY A 124 8.27 -7.51 7.08
N ARG A 125 9.58 -7.41 7.36
CA ARG A 125 10.40 -8.50 7.91
C ARG A 125 10.33 -8.50 9.43
N LEU A 126 10.47 -9.68 10.04
CA LEU A 126 10.71 -9.80 11.47
C LEU A 126 11.96 -9.00 11.86
N SER A 127 11.83 -8.12 12.86
CA SER A 127 12.90 -7.28 13.40
C SER A 127 13.55 -7.83 14.66
N PHE A 128 13.04 -8.96 15.18
CA PHE A 128 13.51 -9.61 16.41
C PHE A 128 13.43 -11.14 16.28
N GLY A 129 14.25 -11.85 17.07
CA GLY A 129 14.38 -13.30 17.06
C GLY A 129 15.41 -13.83 16.04
N SER A 130 15.77 -15.11 16.17
CA SER A 130 16.84 -15.79 15.40
C SER A 130 16.50 -16.11 13.92
N ASN A 131 15.49 -15.44 13.34
CA ASN A 131 14.98 -15.72 12.01
C ASN A 131 15.73 -14.93 10.91
N TYR A 132 16.99 -15.27 10.67
CA TYR A 132 17.82 -14.73 9.58
C TYR A 132 17.29 -15.05 8.14
N SER A 133 16.14 -15.71 8.02
CA SER A 133 15.59 -16.22 6.75
C SER A 133 14.07 -15.95 6.60
N ASP A 134 13.58 -14.81 7.09
CA ASP A 134 12.21 -14.33 6.82
C ASP A 134 12.08 -13.77 5.38
N PHE A 135 12.31 -14.66 4.41
CA PHE A 135 12.06 -14.43 2.99
C PHE A 135 10.57 -14.14 2.73
N LYS A 136 10.28 -13.47 1.62
CA LYS A 136 8.95 -12.90 1.31
C LYS A 136 8.50 -13.31 -0.09
N GLY A 137 7.19 -13.39 -0.28
CA GLY A 137 6.56 -13.96 -1.47
C GLY A 137 6.13 -15.41 -1.25
N LEU A 138 6.01 -16.18 -2.33
CA LEU A 138 5.67 -17.61 -2.26
C LEU A 138 6.92 -18.43 -1.94
N LEU A 139 7.03 -18.88 -0.69
CA LEU A 139 8.14 -19.72 -0.21
C LEU A 139 7.96 -21.21 -0.55
N GLN A 140 6.76 -21.60 -0.97
CA GLN A 140 6.40 -22.93 -1.41
C GLN A 140 5.49 -22.81 -2.64
N ALA A 141 5.53 -23.79 -3.53
CA ALA A 141 4.71 -23.77 -4.73
C ALA A 141 3.21 -23.93 -4.34
N PRO A 142 2.32 -23.03 -4.81
CA PRO A 142 0.91 -23.09 -4.45
C PRO A 142 0.24 -24.34 -5.06
N LEU A 143 -0.80 -24.85 -4.38
CA LEU A 143 -1.56 -26.04 -4.76
C LEU A 143 -2.97 -25.66 -5.21
N LEU A 144 -3.45 -26.26 -6.30
CA LEU A 144 -4.85 -26.27 -6.73
C LEU A 144 -5.41 -27.68 -6.61
N GLY A 145 -6.17 -27.93 -5.54
CA GLY A 145 -6.55 -29.29 -5.15
C GLY A 145 -5.30 -30.07 -4.73
N GLN A 146 -4.91 -31.06 -5.55
CA GLN A 146 -3.69 -31.85 -5.37
C GLN A 146 -2.58 -31.50 -6.39
N THR A 147 -2.88 -30.65 -7.38
CA THR A 147 -1.93 -30.27 -8.44
C THR A 147 -1.14 -29.03 -8.01
N ILE A 148 0.18 -29.07 -8.13
CA ILE A 148 1.02 -27.90 -7.85
C ILE A 148 0.89 -26.88 -9.02
N LEU A 149 1.04 -25.57 -8.73
CA LEU A 149 0.88 -24.46 -9.69
C LEU A 149 2.19 -23.68 -9.90
N THR A 150 2.47 -23.37 -11.16
CA THR A 150 3.83 -23.13 -11.67
C THR A 150 3.81 -22.48 -13.07
N GLN A 151 4.96 -22.29 -13.72
CA GLN A 151 5.17 -21.40 -14.88
C GLN A 151 4.70 -19.97 -14.57
N TRP A 152 5.47 -19.29 -13.73
CA TRP A 152 5.13 -17.95 -13.24
C TRP A 152 5.97 -16.86 -13.91
N LEU A 153 5.28 -15.88 -14.48
CA LEU A 153 5.74 -14.51 -14.67
C LEU A 153 5.71 -13.78 -13.33
N ILE A 154 6.83 -13.23 -12.92
CA ILE A 154 6.97 -12.48 -11.67
C ILE A 154 7.22 -11.01 -12.04
N PHE A 155 6.31 -10.12 -11.65
CA PHE A 155 6.39 -8.68 -11.90
C PHE A 155 6.69 -7.94 -10.58
N PRO A 156 7.94 -7.55 -10.31
CA PRO A 156 8.24 -6.58 -9.26
C PRO A 156 7.55 -5.25 -9.55
N LEU A 157 6.77 -4.73 -8.60
CA LEU A 157 5.94 -3.54 -8.80
C LEU A 157 6.57 -2.31 -8.16
N LYS A 158 7.12 -1.41 -8.99
CA LYS A 158 7.75 -0.16 -8.54
C LYS A 158 6.71 0.94 -8.27
N VAL A 159 5.83 0.69 -7.30
CA VAL A 159 4.65 1.55 -7.06
C VAL A 159 5.06 2.94 -6.58
N ASP A 160 6.07 3.06 -5.70
CA ASP A 160 6.57 4.37 -5.25
C ASP A 160 7.12 5.21 -6.41
N GLN A 161 7.80 4.58 -7.37
CA GLN A 161 8.31 5.27 -8.57
C GLN A 161 7.17 5.71 -9.49
N LEU A 162 6.12 4.91 -9.60
CA LEU A 162 4.93 5.26 -10.37
C LEU A 162 4.20 6.46 -9.75
N VAL A 163 3.87 6.39 -8.46
CA VAL A 163 3.10 7.43 -7.77
C VAL A 163 3.89 8.74 -7.67
N LYS A 164 5.22 8.67 -7.46
CA LYS A 164 6.09 9.85 -7.52
C LYS A 164 6.10 10.50 -8.91
N ARG A 165 6.02 9.72 -10.00
CA ARG A 165 5.89 10.25 -11.37
C ARG A 165 4.48 10.78 -11.69
N TRP A 166 3.45 10.27 -11.01
CA TRP A 166 2.08 10.80 -11.06
C TRP A 166 1.87 12.10 -10.26
N PHE A 167 2.94 12.65 -9.70
CA PHE A 167 2.95 13.96 -9.06
C PHE A 167 3.90 14.88 -9.84
N PRO A 168 3.45 16.06 -10.33
CA PRO A 168 2.08 16.58 -10.29
C PRO A 168 1.15 16.01 -11.39
N LEU A 169 1.69 15.28 -12.38
CA LEU A 169 0.98 14.91 -13.60
C LEU A 169 -0.10 13.84 -13.37
N GLN A 170 -1.37 14.17 -13.62
CA GLN A 170 -2.43 13.16 -13.72
C GLN A 170 -2.32 12.46 -15.08
N LEU A 171 -1.97 11.18 -15.08
CA LEU A 171 -1.87 10.38 -16.29
C LEU A 171 -3.27 10.25 -16.92
N LEU A 172 -3.36 10.47 -18.24
CA LEU A 172 -4.63 10.58 -18.95
C LEU A 172 -5.54 9.37 -18.73
N LYS A 173 -6.81 9.62 -18.40
CA LYS A 173 -7.85 8.63 -18.06
C LYS A 173 -8.21 7.73 -19.25
N ASN A 174 -7.36 6.77 -19.58
CA ASN A 174 -7.57 5.84 -20.66
C ASN A 174 -8.48 4.68 -20.26
N SER A 175 -9.75 4.81 -20.64
CA SER A 175 -10.80 3.77 -20.65
C SER A 175 -11.39 3.39 -19.29
N ARG A 176 -12.72 3.23 -19.26
CA ARG A 176 -13.42 2.57 -18.15
C ARG A 176 -12.92 1.11 -18.04
N PRO A 177 -12.70 0.59 -16.83
CA PRO A 177 -12.16 -0.76 -16.64
C PRO A 177 -13.13 -1.81 -17.18
N LYS A 178 -12.64 -2.70 -18.05
CA LYS A 178 -13.47 -3.66 -18.80
C LYS A 178 -14.04 -4.81 -17.94
N THR A 179 -13.45 -5.06 -16.76
CA THR A 179 -13.99 -5.93 -15.70
C THR A 179 -13.48 -5.45 -14.34
N PRO A 180 -14.33 -4.99 -13.40
CA PRO A 180 -13.88 -4.47 -12.11
C PRO A 180 -13.55 -5.58 -11.11
N SER A 181 -12.27 -5.78 -10.78
CA SER A 181 -11.86 -6.69 -9.70
C SER A 181 -10.40 -6.53 -9.28
N GLY A 182 -10.17 -6.45 -7.97
CA GLY A 182 -8.84 -6.43 -7.37
C GLY A 182 -8.28 -5.03 -7.08
N PRO A 183 -6.97 -4.93 -6.77
CA PRO A 183 -6.34 -3.70 -6.30
C PRO A 183 -6.45 -2.53 -7.26
N ILE A 184 -6.78 -1.35 -6.72
CA ILE A 184 -7.17 -0.17 -7.49
C ILE A 184 -6.59 1.12 -6.91
N PHE A 185 -6.11 1.99 -7.80
CA PHE A 185 -5.62 3.32 -7.47
C PHE A 185 -6.77 4.33 -7.43
N TYR A 186 -6.76 5.17 -6.41
CA TYR A 186 -7.64 6.30 -6.22
C TYR A 186 -6.82 7.55 -5.93
N SER A 187 -7.20 8.71 -6.46
CA SER A 187 -6.60 9.98 -6.06
C SER A 187 -7.59 11.13 -6.00
N THR A 188 -7.18 12.20 -5.33
CA THR A 188 -7.84 13.51 -5.37
C THR A 188 -6.81 14.61 -5.13
N THR A 189 -7.19 15.84 -5.47
CA THR A 189 -6.38 17.04 -5.23
C THR A 189 -7.16 18.04 -4.38
N PHE A 190 -6.46 18.74 -3.49
CA PHE A 190 -7.06 19.71 -2.58
C PHE A 190 -6.11 20.88 -2.29
N PRO A 191 -6.60 22.12 -2.24
CA PRO A 191 -5.82 23.26 -1.77
C PRO A 191 -5.76 23.28 -0.23
N ILE A 192 -4.72 23.92 0.31
CA ILE A 192 -4.68 24.37 1.71
C ILE A 192 -4.55 25.90 1.67
N LEU A 193 -5.58 26.61 2.11
CA LEU A 193 -5.63 28.07 2.04
C LEU A 193 -4.84 28.74 3.17
N ASP A 194 -4.93 28.17 4.37
CA ASP A 194 -4.25 28.65 5.58
C ASP A 194 -2.80 28.16 5.69
N SER A 195 -2.15 28.46 6.82
CA SER A 195 -0.86 27.89 7.20
C SER A 195 -0.92 26.36 7.33
N VAL A 196 -0.03 25.66 6.62
CA VAL A 196 0.16 24.21 6.74
C VAL A 196 0.62 23.83 8.14
N LYS A 197 0.01 22.77 8.68
CA LYS A 197 0.32 22.14 9.97
C LYS A 197 0.39 20.63 9.79
N ASP A 198 0.90 19.90 10.78
CA ASP A 198 0.76 18.44 10.74
C ASP A 198 -0.71 18.04 10.96
N THR A 199 -1.07 16.84 10.50
CA THR A 199 -2.44 16.34 10.58
C THR A 199 -2.47 14.80 10.58
N PHE A 200 -3.64 14.21 10.74
CA PHE A 200 -3.85 12.77 10.79
C PHE A 200 -4.86 12.34 9.73
N LEU A 201 -4.40 11.66 8.68
CA LEU A 201 -5.27 11.12 7.64
C LEU A 201 -6.12 9.98 8.21
N PHE A 202 -7.45 10.15 8.15
CA PHE A 202 -8.46 9.17 8.49
C PHE A 202 -9.10 8.60 7.22
N LEU A 203 -9.24 7.28 7.15
CA LEU A 203 -9.72 6.54 5.98
C LEU A 203 -11.02 5.77 6.30
N PRO A 204 -12.17 6.44 6.44
CA PRO A 204 -13.42 5.76 6.75
C PRO A 204 -13.86 4.81 5.62
N GLU A 205 -14.24 3.60 6.02
CA GLU A 205 -14.86 2.53 5.22
C GLU A 205 -13.94 1.81 4.22
N TRP A 206 -12.80 2.43 3.85
CA TRP A 206 -11.63 1.75 3.29
C TRP A 206 -11.23 0.55 4.14
N THR A 207 -10.50 -0.41 3.55
CA THR A 207 -10.20 -1.69 4.20
C THR A 207 -8.71 -1.87 4.45
N LYS A 208 -7.91 -1.95 3.39
CA LYS A 208 -6.46 -2.17 3.51
C LYS A 208 -5.72 -1.63 2.30
N GLY A 209 -4.63 -0.93 2.55
CA GLY A 209 -3.86 -0.38 1.44
C GLY A 209 -2.69 0.48 1.85
N GLN A 210 -2.19 1.24 0.89
CA GLN A 210 -1.10 2.20 1.07
C GLN A 210 -1.48 3.59 0.57
N VAL A 211 -0.84 4.61 1.12
CA VAL A 211 -1.15 6.02 0.88
C VAL A 211 0.11 6.80 0.53
N TRP A 212 0.00 7.68 -0.46
CA TRP A 212 1.00 8.69 -0.77
C TRP A 212 0.41 10.09 -0.71
N ILE A 213 1.17 11.04 -0.17
CA ILE A 213 0.88 12.47 -0.26
C ILE A 213 2.00 13.14 -1.07
N ASN A 214 1.65 13.87 -2.13
CA ASN A 214 2.60 14.56 -3.01
C ASN A 214 3.76 13.67 -3.51
N GLY A 215 3.48 12.38 -3.74
CA GLY A 215 4.47 11.37 -4.16
C GLY A 215 5.30 10.74 -3.04
N PHE A 216 5.16 11.18 -1.78
CA PHE A 216 5.81 10.60 -0.60
C PHE A 216 4.92 9.51 0.02
N ASN A 217 5.47 8.32 0.29
CA ASN A 217 4.74 7.19 0.88
C ASN A 217 4.54 7.39 2.40
N LEU A 218 3.28 7.54 2.83
CA LEU A 218 2.89 7.69 4.24
C LEU A 218 2.81 6.35 4.98
N GLY A 219 2.87 5.22 4.26
CA GLY A 219 2.76 3.88 4.79
C GLY A 219 1.39 3.25 4.55
N ARG A 220 1.01 2.34 5.46
CA ARG A 220 -0.09 1.39 5.27
C ARG A 220 -1.24 1.65 6.24
N TYR A 221 -2.46 1.50 5.76
CA TYR A 221 -3.66 1.45 6.61
C TYR A 221 -4.25 0.04 6.61
N TRP A 222 -4.84 -0.36 7.74
CA TRP A 222 -5.64 -1.57 7.85
C TRP A 222 -6.78 -1.39 8.87
N THR A 223 -7.75 -0.57 8.50
CA THR A 223 -8.84 -0.07 9.37
C THR A 223 -9.66 -1.20 10.00
N LYS A 224 -9.91 -2.29 9.27
CA LYS A 224 -10.68 -3.45 9.76
C LYS A 224 -9.92 -4.27 10.82
N ARG A 225 -8.59 -4.14 10.92
CA ARG A 225 -7.77 -4.78 11.97
C ARG A 225 -7.51 -3.83 13.13
N GLY A 226 -7.15 -2.57 12.85
CA GLY A 226 -6.64 -1.65 13.85
C GLY A 226 -5.32 -2.12 14.49
N PRO A 227 -4.93 -1.58 15.67
CA PRO A 227 -5.63 -0.55 16.43
C PRO A 227 -5.46 0.87 15.85
N GLN A 228 -4.50 1.04 14.94
CA GLN A 228 -4.27 2.29 14.22
C GLN A 228 -5.33 2.52 13.14
N GLN A 229 -6.06 3.64 13.25
CA GLN A 229 -7.09 4.08 12.29
C GLN A 229 -6.69 5.35 11.52
N THR A 230 -5.68 6.09 12.00
CA THR A 230 -5.14 7.28 11.32
C THR A 230 -3.66 7.15 10.96
N LEU A 231 -3.26 7.73 9.82
CA LEU A 231 -1.86 7.90 9.44
C LEU A 231 -1.39 9.32 9.73
N TYR A 232 -0.21 9.49 10.33
CA TYR A 232 0.38 10.81 10.55
C TYR A 232 0.84 11.42 9.22
N VAL A 233 0.53 12.70 9.02
CA VAL A 233 0.92 13.49 7.85
C VAL A 233 1.72 14.70 8.34
N PRO A 234 3.06 14.66 8.23
CA PRO A 234 3.91 15.81 8.56
C PRO A 234 3.55 17.03 7.71
N GLY A 235 3.44 18.20 8.35
CA GLY A 235 3.23 19.47 7.67
C GLY A 235 4.22 19.73 6.52
N PRO A 236 5.54 19.46 6.67
CA PRO A 236 6.53 19.67 5.61
C PRO A 236 6.32 18.88 4.30
N LEU A 237 5.39 17.91 4.26
CA LEU A 237 5.02 17.21 3.03
C LEU A 237 3.90 17.92 2.24
N LEU A 238 3.31 18.98 2.79
CA LEU A 238 2.13 19.66 2.26
C LEU A 238 2.47 21.07 1.75
N PHE A 239 1.85 21.48 0.66
CA PHE A 239 2.03 22.80 0.05
C PHE A 239 1.00 23.81 0.61
N PRO A 240 1.43 24.97 1.11
CA PRO A 240 0.55 26.05 1.59
C PRO A 240 0.07 26.95 0.43
N GLY A 241 -0.76 27.95 0.75
CA GLY A 241 -1.04 29.08 -0.14
C GLY A 241 -1.90 28.74 -1.36
N GLY A 242 -2.83 27.78 -1.21
CA GLY A 242 -3.75 27.38 -2.28
C GLY A 242 -3.16 26.44 -3.32
N VAL A 243 -1.87 26.09 -3.24
CA VAL A 243 -1.25 25.09 -4.12
C VAL A 243 -1.93 23.73 -3.90
N LEU A 244 -2.24 23.03 -5.00
CA LEU A 244 -2.92 21.74 -4.95
C LEU A 244 -1.99 20.65 -4.41
N ASN A 245 -2.36 20.09 -3.26
CA ASN A 245 -1.83 18.85 -2.72
C ASN A 245 -2.53 17.68 -3.42
N LYS A 246 -1.80 16.60 -3.70
CA LYS A 246 -2.34 15.36 -4.29
C LYS A 246 -2.17 14.21 -3.31
N ILE A 247 -3.27 13.55 -2.99
CA ILE A 247 -3.26 12.29 -2.24
C ILE A 247 -3.62 11.13 -3.18
N THR A 248 -2.85 10.04 -3.11
CA THR A 248 -3.05 8.82 -3.90
C THR A 248 -3.14 7.63 -2.95
N LEU A 249 -4.13 6.78 -3.13
CA LEU A 249 -4.33 5.53 -2.39
C LEU A 249 -4.23 4.36 -3.36
N LEU A 250 -3.71 3.24 -2.85
CA LEU A 250 -3.91 1.92 -3.44
C LEU A 250 -4.69 1.08 -2.43
N GLU A 251 -5.96 0.80 -2.72
CA GLU A 251 -6.80 -0.13 -1.93
C GLU A 251 -6.62 -1.54 -2.49
N LEU A 252 -6.49 -2.52 -1.60
CA LEU A 252 -6.09 -3.90 -1.91
C LEU A 252 -7.24 -4.91 -1.75
N GLU A 253 -8.25 -4.59 -0.94
CA GLU A 253 -9.30 -5.53 -0.53
C GLU A 253 -10.70 -5.06 -0.91
N ASN A 254 -11.16 -3.92 -0.39
CA ASN A 254 -12.54 -3.44 -0.63
C ASN A 254 -12.65 -1.91 -0.57
N VAL A 255 -13.04 -1.33 -1.70
CA VAL A 255 -13.39 0.10 -1.84
C VAL A 255 -14.75 0.38 -1.17
N PRO A 256 -14.88 1.46 -0.38
CA PRO A 256 -16.16 1.83 0.22
C PRO A 256 -17.17 2.40 -0.80
N PRO A 257 -18.49 2.31 -0.53
CA PRO A 257 -19.51 2.89 -1.42
C PRO A 257 -19.36 4.39 -1.65
N ARG A 258 -18.77 5.10 -0.66
CA ARG A 258 -18.37 6.51 -0.76
C ARG A 258 -16.85 6.59 -0.53
N PRO A 259 -16.02 6.66 -1.59
CA PRO A 259 -14.56 6.75 -1.48
C PRO A 259 -14.16 8.14 -0.96
N GLN A 260 -14.17 8.29 0.36
CA GLN A 260 -13.84 9.54 1.06
C GLN A 260 -12.72 9.35 2.08
N ILE A 261 -11.97 10.41 2.33
CA ILE A 261 -10.99 10.53 3.41
C ILE A 261 -11.28 11.80 4.21
N GLN A 262 -10.73 11.90 5.41
CA GLN A 262 -10.72 13.12 6.21
C GLN A 262 -9.31 13.35 6.75
N PHE A 263 -8.97 14.59 7.10
CA PHE A 263 -7.77 14.90 7.86
C PHE A 263 -8.21 15.41 9.23
N LEU A 264 -7.72 14.80 10.30
CA LEU A 264 -8.08 15.11 11.69
C LEU A 264 -6.93 15.85 12.39
N ASP A 265 -7.29 16.65 13.39
CA ASP A 265 -6.32 17.31 14.27
C ASP A 265 -5.73 16.37 15.35
N SER A 266 -6.31 15.19 15.51
CA SER A 266 -6.01 14.24 16.58
C SER A 266 -5.86 12.80 16.05
N PRO A 267 -4.94 12.00 16.62
CA PRO A 267 -4.69 10.64 16.16
C PRO A 267 -5.67 9.63 16.78
N ILE A 268 -6.03 8.59 16.01
CA ILE A 268 -6.78 7.43 16.50
C ILE A 268 -5.89 6.19 16.37
N LEU A 269 -5.27 5.77 17.49
CA LEU A 269 -4.28 4.69 17.53
C LEU A 269 -4.72 3.45 18.34
N ASN A 270 -5.89 3.50 18.97
CA ASN A 270 -6.37 2.55 19.97
C ASN A 270 -7.77 1.96 19.66
N SER A 271 -8.15 1.89 18.38
CA SER A 271 -9.49 1.42 17.97
C SER A 271 -9.45 0.25 16.99
N THR A 272 -10.20 -0.80 17.29
CA THR A 272 -10.44 -1.97 16.43
C THR A 272 -11.88 -2.06 15.92
N LEU A 273 -12.77 -1.15 16.37
CA LEU A 273 -14.19 -1.14 16.02
C LEU A 273 -14.50 -0.02 15.03
N HIS A 274 -14.56 -0.38 13.75
CA HIS A 274 -14.79 0.58 12.67
C HIS A 274 -16.18 1.28 12.73
N LYS A 275 -17.21 0.66 13.33
CA LYS A 275 -18.60 1.17 13.23
C LYS A 275 -18.90 2.49 13.95
N THR A 276 -18.07 2.95 14.90
CA THR A 276 -18.47 4.02 15.83
C THR A 276 -17.84 5.39 15.55
N TYR A 277 -16.86 5.48 14.64
CA TYR A 277 -16.14 6.74 14.33
C TYR A 277 -16.62 7.41 13.04
N ILE A 278 -17.94 7.44 12.79
CA ILE A 278 -18.51 8.41 11.86
C ILE A 278 -18.67 9.72 12.62
N TYR A 279 -17.78 10.69 12.36
CA TYR A 279 -17.98 12.06 12.84
C TYR A 279 -19.21 12.64 12.14
N SER A 280 -20.34 12.64 12.83
CA SER A 280 -21.49 13.45 12.46
C SER A 280 -21.18 14.90 12.82
N LEU A 281 -20.94 15.75 11.81
CA LEU A 281 -20.94 17.20 11.96
C LEU A 281 -22.38 17.69 12.23
N SER A 282 -22.90 17.37 13.41
CA SER A 282 -24.24 17.76 13.87
C SER A 282 -24.37 17.70 15.39
N ALA A 283 -24.26 18.87 16.02
CA ALA A 283 -24.65 19.24 17.38
C ALA A 283 -23.91 18.63 18.59
N ASP A 284 -23.73 19.48 19.61
CA ASP A 284 -23.10 19.20 20.90
C ASP A 284 -23.82 18.12 21.72
N THR A 285 -23.07 17.28 22.45
CA THR A 285 -23.20 17.21 23.92
C THR A 285 -21.98 16.56 24.59
N GLN A 286 -21.76 16.90 25.87
CA GLN A 286 -20.65 16.45 26.70
C GLN A 286 -20.66 14.92 26.95
N SER A 287 -19.48 14.30 27.04
CA SER A 287 -19.29 13.10 27.86
C SER A 287 -17.92 13.13 28.54
N ASN A 288 -17.89 12.87 29.84
CA ASN A 288 -16.69 13.01 30.68
C ASN A 288 -15.60 11.99 30.33
N SER A 289 -14.35 12.44 30.28
CA SER A 289 -13.18 11.58 30.28
C SER A 289 -12.72 11.27 31.71
N GLU A 290 -12.76 10.00 32.10
CA GLU A 290 -11.98 9.55 33.27
C GLU A 290 -10.50 9.34 32.87
N PRO A 291 -9.53 9.83 33.67
CA PRO A 291 -8.11 9.66 33.37
C PRO A 291 -7.61 8.25 33.70
N MET A 292 -6.96 7.62 32.73
CA MET A 292 -6.38 6.27 32.85
C MET A 292 -5.22 6.23 33.87
N LYS A 293 -5.36 5.45 34.94
CA LYS A 293 -4.24 5.11 35.84
C LYS A 293 -3.38 4.01 35.21
N LEU A 294 -2.09 4.30 35.03
CA LEU A 294 -1.06 3.30 34.72
C LEU A 294 -0.68 2.55 36.00
N SER A 295 -0.94 1.25 36.06
CA SER A 295 -0.34 0.35 37.05
C SER A 295 0.97 -0.22 36.49
N GLY A 296 2.11 0.26 36.99
CA GLY A 296 3.41 -0.32 36.67
C GLY A 296 3.71 -1.59 37.48
N HIS A 297 4.54 -2.45 36.89
CA HIS A 297 5.48 -3.30 37.60
C HIS A 297 6.86 -2.64 37.53
#